data_AF-A0A084B4L8-F1
#
_entry.id   AF-A0A084B4L8-F1
#
_cell.length_a   1.000
_cell.length_b   1.000
_cell.length_c   1.000
_cell.angle_alpha   90.00
_cell.angle_beta   90.00
_cell.angle_gamma   90.00
#
_symmetry.space_group_name_H-M   'P 1'
#
loop_
_entity.id
_entity.type
_entity.pdbx_description
1 polymer ?
#
loop_
_entity_poly.entity_id
_entity_poly.type
_entity_poly.pdbx_seq_one_letter_code
_entity_poly.pdbx_strand_id
1 'polypeptide(L)'
;MKLYVSLESNLEMLQQQTPDNVLQLLEGVWHSHGPALIGTPAVRDAIQQLPVPCLSGGVYALCDTYLPLPSLRRQCARFMASHESFPFLDLNLGSSTTTGSEEEMLRDWGFLCAEFGVSRDNDVGFLLEVVSYIKDANPDGLSLGRCQNLARLYVEIETKCSASPDSANVRDVVRCFFRDINGIAIPALRGAAAHAQWVGSEACTWQPPAPTTKYPIKAIYEGVLGTELRADSTLALFFRRTLGL
;
A
#
# COMPACT_ATOMS: atom_id res chain seq x y z
N MET A 1 22.34 31.72 12.27
CA MET A 1 22.46 31.20 13.65
C MET A 1 21.10 31.12 14.36
N LYS A 2 20.34 32.22 14.55
CA LYS A 2 19.04 32.17 15.26
C LYS A 2 17.97 31.27 14.63
N LEU A 3 17.84 31.26 13.30
CA LEU A 3 16.89 30.38 12.58
C LEU A 3 17.24 28.90 12.70
N TYR A 4 18.54 28.57 12.71
CA TYR A 4 19.03 27.19 12.79
C TYR A 4 18.78 26.59 14.19
N VAL A 5 19.09 27.37 15.24
CA VAL A 5 18.79 27.01 16.64
C VAL A 5 17.28 26.84 16.85
N SER A 6 16.45 27.67 16.20
CA SER A 6 14.99 27.53 16.29
C SER A 6 14.47 26.28 15.58
N LEU A 7 15.09 25.85 14.48
CA LEU A 7 14.70 24.64 13.74
C LEU A 7 15.11 23.36 14.50
N GLU A 8 16.31 23.32 15.06
CA GLU A 8 16.76 22.22 15.91
C GLU A 8 15.87 22.09 17.14
N SER A 9 15.55 23.20 17.82
CA SER A 9 14.61 23.19 18.94
C SER A 9 13.19 22.75 18.56
N ASN A 10 12.69 23.10 17.36
CA ASN A 10 11.39 22.63 16.87
C ASN A 10 11.40 21.13 16.55
N LEU A 11 12.51 20.60 16.03
CA LEU A 11 12.68 19.16 15.81
C LEU A 11 12.78 18.38 17.12
N GLU A 12 13.60 18.86 18.06
CA GLU A 12 13.69 18.26 19.39
C GLU A 12 12.33 18.27 20.08
N MET A 13 11.56 19.37 19.93
CA MET A 13 10.17 19.41 20.36
C MET A 13 9.35 18.31 19.68
N LEU A 14 9.34 18.18 18.35
CA LEU A 14 8.56 17.16 17.64
C LEU A 14 8.94 15.73 18.05
N GLN A 15 10.24 15.46 18.28
CA GLN A 15 10.75 14.15 18.69
C GLN A 15 10.40 13.78 20.13
N GLN A 16 10.15 14.77 21.00
CA GLN A 16 9.75 14.54 22.40
C GLN A 16 8.24 14.38 22.59
N GLN A 17 7.45 14.53 21.53
CA GLN A 17 5.98 14.48 21.62
C GLN A 17 5.47 13.06 21.49
N THR A 18 4.29 12.84 22.06
CA THR A 18 3.52 11.62 21.78
C THR A 18 3.11 11.62 20.31
N PRO A 19 3.08 10.46 19.63
CA PRO A 19 2.66 10.35 18.22
C PRO A 19 1.36 11.12 17.93
N ASP A 20 0.43 11.11 18.89
CA ASP A 20 -0.87 11.77 18.81
C ASP A 20 -0.83 13.28 18.55
N ASN A 21 0.23 13.96 18.99
CA ASN A 21 0.36 15.42 18.86
C ASN A 21 1.28 15.85 17.71
N VAL A 22 2.00 14.91 17.09
CA VAL A 22 3.01 15.22 16.06
C VAL A 22 2.37 15.91 14.86
N LEU A 23 1.21 15.44 14.40
CA LEU A 23 0.53 15.99 13.23
C LEU A 23 0.00 17.41 13.49
N GLN A 24 -0.56 17.69 14.68
CA GLN A 24 -1.01 19.03 15.07
C GLN A 24 0.15 20.03 15.09
N LEU A 25 1.26 19.63 15.72
CA LEU A 25 2.42 20.50 15.83
C LEU A 25 3.05 20.73 14.47
N LEU A 26 3.12 19.70 13.63
CA LEU A 26 3.63 19.83 12.27
C LEU A 26 2.76 20.78 11.42
N GLU A 27 1.42 20.70 11.53
CA GLU A 27 0.49 21.65 10.89
C GLU A 27 0.76 23.10 11.35
N GLY A 28 0.87 23.33 12.66
CA GLY A 28 1.14 24.67 13.21
C GLY A 28 2.52 25.23 12.84
N VAL A 29 3.56 24.40 12.88
CA VAL A 29 4.92 24.79 12.48
C VAL A 29 5.00 25.00 10.97
N TRP A 30 4.27 24.22 10.17
CA TRP A 30 4.23 24.37 8.72
C TRP A 30 3.72 25.76 8.29
N HIS A 31 2.60 26.21 8.87
CA HIS A 31 2.04 27.54 8.55
C HIS A 31 2.96 28.71 8.90
N SER A 32 3.84 28.55 9.88
CA SER A 32 4.72 29.62 10.37
C SER A 32 6.13 29.54 9.80
N HIS A 33 6.67 28.34 9.56
CA HIS A 33 8.08 28.10 9.24
C HIS A 33 8.30 27.08 8.11
N GLY A 34 7.26 26.68 7.36
CA GLY A 34 7.34 25.67 6.29
C GLY A 34 8.55 25.81 5.35
N PRO A 35 8.82 26.98 4.75
CA PRO A 35 9.97 27.17 3.87
C PRO A 35 11.34 26.91 4.54
N ALA A 36 11.45 27.18 5.85
CA ALA A 36 12.67 26.96 6.61
C ALA A 36 12.88 25.47 6.96
N LEU A 37 11.80 24.71 7.15
CA LEU A 37 11.83 23.26 7.37
C LEU A 37 12.32 22.52 6.12
N ILE A 38 11.79 22.88 4.95
CA ILE A 38 12.16 22.25 3.67
C ILE A 38 13.61 22.58 3.27
N GLY A 39 14.07 23.79 3.61
CA GLY A 39 15.40 24.28 3.25
C GLY A 39 16.57 23.51 3.88
N THR A 40 16.31 22.59 4.82
CA THR A 40 17.33 21.78 5.49
C THR A 40 17.03 20.29 5.31
N PRO A 41 17.76 19.57 4.42
CA PRO A 41 17.48 18.16 4.12
C PRO A 41 17.42 17.25 5.36
N ALA A 42 18.35 17.40 6.31
CA ALA A 42 18.37 16.61 7.53
C ALA A 42 17.10 16.80 8.40
N VAL A 43 16.54 18.01 8.41
CA VAL A 43 15.29 18.32 9.13
C VAL A 43 14.11 17.64 8.45
N ARG A 44 14.07 17.73 7.11
CA ARG A 44 13.05 17.08 6.29
C ARG A 44 13.06 15.56 6.48
N ASP A 45 14.23 14.94 6.39
CA ASP A 45 14.41 13.49 6.55
C ASP A 45 14.00 13.04 7.96
N ALA A 46 14.35 13.82 8.99
CA ALA A 46 13.91 13.54 10.35
C ALA A 46 12.39 13.60 10.50
N ILE A 47 11.71 14.57 9.87
CA ILE A 47 10.24 14.69 9.89
C ILE A 47 9.59 13.51 9.17
N GLN A 48 10.13 13.08 8.03
CA GLN A 48 9.63 11.93 7.28
C GLN A 48 9.65 10.64 8.11
N GLN A 49 10.61 10.50 9.01
CA GLN A 49 10.76 9.32 9.88
C GLN A 49 9.98 9.44 11.20
N LEU A 50 9.23 10.52 11.43
CA LEU A 50 8.49 10.69 12.68
C LEU A 50 7.39 9.63 12.82
N PRO A 51 7.25 8.99 14.00
CA PRO A 51 6.17 8.07 14.28
C PRO A 51 4.85 8.82 14.41
N VAL A 52 3.86 8.42 13.60
CA VAL A 52 2.53 9.03 13.57
C VAL A 52 1.43 7.96 13.69
N PRO A 53 0.33 8.26 14.37
CA PRO A 53 -0.79 7.34 14.51
C PRO A 53 -1.58 7.25 13.21
N CYS A 54 -2.04 6.04 12.91
CA CYS A 54 -2.93 5.76 11.79
C CYS A 54 -4.31 5.34 12.29
N LEU A 55 -5.33 5.52 11.44
CA LEU A 55 -6.72 5.12 11.70
C LEU A 55 -6.89 3.63 12.03
N SER A 56 -5.91 2.81 11.67
CA SER A 56 -5.82 1.39 12.01
C SER A 56 -5.44 1.12 13.47
N GLY A 57 -5.08 2.15 14.24
CA GLY A 57 -4.54 2.06 15.60
C GLY A 57 -3.05 1.73 15.66
N GLY A 58 -2.38 1.55 14.52
CA GLY A 58 -0.93 1.38 14.44
C GLY A 58 -0.18 2.71 14.39
N VAL A 59 1.14 2.64 14.60
CA VAL A 59 2.06 3.78 14.49
C VAL A 59 3.08 3.48 13.39
N TYR A 60 3.25 4.41 12.47
CA TYR A 60 4.09 4.26 11.28
C TYR A 60 4.98 5.49 11.10
N ALA A 61 6.08 5.35 10.36
CA ALA A 61 6.84 6.52 9.92
C ALA A 61 5.98 7.36 8.98
N LEU A 62 6.04 8.69 9.10
CA LEU A 62 5.22 9.61 8.32
C LEU A 62 5.31 9.34 6.81
N CYS A 63 6.51 9.11 6.26
CA CYS A 63 6.70 8.83 4.84
C CYS A 63 6.10 7.50 4.36
N ASP A 64 5.80 6.58 5.27
CA ASP A 64 5.23 5.26 4.95
C ASP A 64 3.70 5.25 5.10
N THR A 65 3.09 6.42 5.24
CA THR A 65 1.64 6.58 5.45
C THR A 65 0.92 7.16 4.23
N TYR A 66 -0.40 7.06 4.28
CA TYR A 66 -1.30 7.62 3.27
C TYR A 66 -2.23 8.67 3.88
N LEU A 67 -2.54 9.71 3.12
CA LEU A 67 -3.66 10.57 3.45
C LEU A 67 -4.97 9.76 3.44
N PRO A 68 -5.87 9.93 4.42
CA PRO A 68 -7.13 9.20 4.52
C PRO A 68 -8.20 9.68 3.51
N LEU A 69 -7.81 9.88 2.24
CA LEU A 69 -8.69 10.39 1.19
C LEU A 69 -9.88 9.44 0.95
N PRO A 70 -11.11 9.96 0.73
CA PRO A 70 -12.28 9.12 0.49
C PRO A 70 -12.13 8.17 -0.70
N SER A 71 -11.44 8.58 -1.77
CA SER A 71 -11.13 7.73 -2.92
C SER A 71 -10.28 6.50 -2.53
N LEU A 72 -9.16 6.71 -1.83
CA LEU A 72 -8.28 5.64 -1.37
C LEU A 72 -8.95 4.71 -0.36
N ARG A 73 -9.69 5.26 0.59
CA ARG A 73 -10.42 4.46 1.60
C ARG A 73 -11.45 3.54 0.95
N ARG A 74 -12.19 4.03 -0.06
CA ARG A 74 -13.11 3.17 -0.84
C ARG A 74 -12.37 2.08 -1.59
N GLN A 75 -11.18 2.37 -2.12
CA GLN A 75 -10.37 1.39 -2.81
C GLN A 75 -9.87 0.30 -1.87
N CYS A 76 -9.37 0.65 -0.67
CA CYS A 76 -9.03 -0.34 0.35
C CYS A 76 -10.25 -1.16 0.77
N ALA A 77 -11.40 -0.52 1.05
CA ALA A 77 -12.62 -1.22 1.45
C ALA A 77 -13.14 -2.23 0.39
N ARG A 78 -12.77 -2.05 -0.88
CA ARG A 78 -13.14 -2.98 -1.97
C ARG A 78 -12.35 -4.29 -1.90
N PHE A 79 -11.15 -4.28 -1.35
CA PHE A 79 -10.24 -5.43 -1.37
C PHE A 79 -9.92 -5.96 0.03
N MET A 80 -9.75 -5.08 1.00
CA MET A 80 -9.34 -5.41 2.36
C MET A 80 -10.52 -5.81 3.24
N ALA A 81 -10.28 -6.75 4.15
CA ALA A 81 -11.21 -7.11 5.22
C ALA A 81 -11.06 -6.16 6.41
N SER A 82 -12.04 -6.17 7.33
CA SER A 82 -12.07 -5.24 8.47
C SER A 82 -10.90 -5.40 9.46
N HIS A 83 -10.27 -6.57 9.52
CA HIS A 83 -9.09 -6.81 10.37
C HIS A 83 -7.76 -6.49 9.66
N GLU A 84 -7.80 -6.22 8.36
CA GLU A 84 -6.61 -5.92 7.56
C GLU A 84 -6.40 -4.39 7.60
N SER A 85 -5.40 -3.98 8.37
CA SER A 85 -5.12 -2.58 8.66
C SER A 85 -4.28 -1.92 7.57
N PHE A 86 -4.68 -0.74 7.10
CA PHE A 86 -3.90 0.08 6.16
C PHE A 86 -3.42 1.38 6.84
N PRO A 87 -2.21 1.90 6.53
CA PRO A 87 -1.59 3.03 7.25
C PRO A 87 -2.14 4.38 6.79
N PHE A 88 -3.45 4.58 6.90
CA PHE A 88 -4.06 5.89 6.72
C PHE A 88 -3.82 6.77 7.95
N LEU A 89 -3.28 7.97 7.79
CA LEU A 89 -3.04 8.91 8.88
C LEU A 89 -4.31 9.20 9.69
N ASP A 90 -4.20 9.25 11.01
CA ASP A 90 -5.27 9.76 11.86
C ASP A 90 -5.20 11.27 11.99
N LEU A 91 -5.92 11.95 11.11
CA LEU A 91 -6.03 13.41 11.10
C LEU A 91 -7.10 13.95 12.07
N ASN A 92 -7.90 13.09 12.74
CA ASN A 92 -8.90 13.54 13.73
C ASN A 92 -8.26 13.97 15.04
N LEU A 93 -7.00 13.61 15.23
CA LEU A 93 -6.15 14.18 16.25
C LEU A 93 -5.67 15.59 15.83
N GLY A 94 -5.99 16.11 14.64
CA GLY A 94 -5.70 17.47 14.18
C GLY A 94 -6.78 18.50 14.54
N SER A 95 -6.46 19.80 14.42
CA SER A 95 -7.41 20.89 14.72
C SER A 95 -8.41 21.17 13.58
N SER A 96 -8.16 20.65 12.37
CA SER A 96 -9.04 20.81 11.20
C SER A 96 -9.99 19.61 11.04
N THR A 97 -11.28 19.91 10.92
CA THR A 97 -12.38 18.94 10.80
C THR A 97 -12.18 17.97 9.64
N THR A 98 -11.91 16.71 9.96
CA THR A 98 -11.58 15.60 9.06
C THR A 98 -12.76 15.05 8.24
N THR A 99 -13.86 15.80 8.16
CA THR A 99 -15.09 15.44 7.43
C THR A 99 -15.22 16.17 6.09
N GLY A 100 -14.16 16.82 5.63
CA GLY A 100 -14.15 17.60 4.39
C GLY A 100 -14.07 16.74 3.12
N SER A 101 -14.27 17.39 1.97
CA SER A 101 -14.06 16.77 0.66
C SER A 101 -12.58 16.43 0.42
N GLU A 102 -12.30 15.62 -0.60
CA GLU A 102 -10.92 15.25 -0.96
C GLU A 102 -10.07 16.50 -1.27
N GLU A 103 -10.65 17.50 -1.92
CA GLU A 103 -10.02 18.78 -2.21
C GLU A 103 -9.69 19.59 -0.96
N GLU A 104 -10.57 19.55 0.06
CA GLU A 104 -10.33 20.22 1.33
C GLU A 104 -9.18 19.55 2.10
N MET A 105 -9.17 18.22 2.14
CA MET A 105 -8.06 17.46 2.75
C MET A 105 -6.73 17.73 2.05
N LEU A 106 -6.72 17.78 0.72
CA LEU A 106 -5.51 18.07 -0.05
C LEU A 106 -5.06 19.51 0.08
N ARG A 107 -5.96 20.46 0.30
CA ARG A 107 -5.59 21.85 0.57
C ARG A 107 -4.92 21.99 1.94
N ASP A 108 -5.49 21.35 2.95
CA ASP A 108 -5.05 21.51 4.34
C ASP A 108 -3.80 20.66 4.62
N TRP A 109 -3.74 19.43 4.08
CA TRP A 109 -2.68 18.46 4.35
C TRP A 109 -1.79 18.12 3.15
N GLY A 110 -2.00 18.76 1.99
CA GLY A 110 -1.25 18.45 0.77
C GLY A 110 0.26 18.71 0.88
N PHE A 111 0.69 19.53 1.85
CA PHE A 111 2.10 19.73 2.15
C PHE A 111 2.78 18.46 2.66
N LEU A 112 2.06 17.59 3.37
CA LEU A 112 2.59 16.29 3.80
C LEU A 112 3.00 15.43 2.60
N CYS A 113 2.20 15.48 1.53
CA CYS A 113 2.51 14.76 0.30
C CYS A 113 3.65 15.41 -0.48
N ALA A 114 3.63 16.75 -0.59
CA ALA A 114 4.64 17.47 -1.36
C ALA A 114 6.04 17.35 -0.74
N GLU A 115 6.12 17.42 0.59
CA GLU A 115 7.40 17.59 1.28
C GLU A 115 7.80 16.39 2.13
N PHE A 116 6.85 15.64 2.69
CA PHE A 116 7.13 14.64 3.73
C PHE A 116 6.80 13.20 3.32
N GLY A 117 6.62 12.95 2.01
CA GLY A 117 6.52 11.59 1.46
C GLY A 117 5.19 10.88 1.74
N VAL A 118 4.21 11.54 2.39
CA VAL A 118 2.89 10.95 2.61
C VAL A 118 2.21 10.70 1.27
N SER A 119 1.81 9.47 1.03
CA SER A 119 1.23 9.08 -0.25
C SER A 119 -0.25 9.48 -0.35
N ARG A 120 -0.70 9.76 -1.58
CA ARG A 120 -2.09 10.16 -1.87
C ARG A 120 -2.67 9.57 -3.16
N ASP A 121 -1.84 8.96 -3.98
CA ASP A 121 -2.22 8.55 -5.32
C ASP A 121 -2.73 7.11 -5.32
N ASN A 122 -3.81 6.84 -6.06
CA ASN A 122 -4.28 5.49 -6.34
C ASN A 122 -3.54 4.92 -7.56
N ASP A 123 -2.23 4.74 -7.43
CA ASP A 123 -1.38 4.22 -8.49
C ASP A 123 -1.08 2.72 -8.32
N VAL A 124 -0.14 2.19 -9.10
CA VAL A 124 0.28 0.79 -8.95
C VAL A 124 0.95 0.56 -7.59
N GLY A 125 1.75 1.50 -7.09
CA GLY A 125 2.42 1.40 -5.80
C GLY A 125 1.42 1.24 -4.66
N PHE A 126 0.37 2.06 -4.63
CA PHE A 126 -0.73 1.92 -3.67
C PHE A 126 -1.36 0.53 -3.70
N LEU A 127 -1.63 -0.03 -4.87
CA LEU A 127 -2.22 -1.38 -4.96
C LEU A 127 -1.25 -2.48 -4.50
N LEU A 128 0.06 -2.30 -4.71
CA LEU A 128 1.09 -3.21 -4.19
C LEU A 128 1.15 -3.18 -2.66
N GLU A 129 1.09 -1.99 -2.06
CA GLU A 129 0.97 -1.85 -0.61
C GLU A 129 -0.28 -2.55 -0.08
N VAL A 130 -1.43 -2.39 -0.75
CA VAL A 130 -2.66 -3.12 -0.38
C VAL A 130 -2.44 -4.64 -0.40
N VAL A 131 -1.72 -5.19 -1.38
CA VAL A 131 -1.36 -6.62 -1.39
C VAL A 131 -0.49 -6.98 -0.17
N SER A 132 0.51 -6.15 0.15
CA SER A 132 1.40 -6.37 1.30
C SER A 132 0.64 -6.40 2.62
N TYR A 133 -0.19 -5.40 2.88
CA TYR A 133 -1.00 -5.34 4.10
C TYR A 133 -2.03 -6.47 4.21
N ILE A 134 -2.62 -6.90 3.08
CA ILE A 134 -3.47 -8.12 3.07
C ILE A 134 -2.64 -9.34 3.47
N LYS A 135 -1.44 -9.51 2.92
CA LYS A 135 -0.57 -10.64 3.25
C LYS A 135 -0.17 -10.64 4.72
N ASP A 136 0.29 -9.51 5.24
CA ASP A 136 0.83 -9.43 6.60
C ASP A 136 -0.25 -9.65 7.66
N ALA A 137 -1.48 -9.24 7.38
CA ALA A 137 -2.64 -9.54 8.22
C ALA A 137 -3.12 -11.01 8.12
N ASN A 138 -2.66 -11.78 7.12
CA ASN A 138 -3.07 -13.15 6.87
C ASN A 138 -1.87 -14.07 6.57
N PRO A 139 -0.94 -14.27 7.54
CA PRO A 139 0.31 -15.00 7.30
C PRO A 139 0.08 -16.47 6.90
N ASP A 140 -0.99 -17.09 7.40
CA ASP A 140 -1.37 -18.48 7.11
C ASP A 140 -2.13 -18.65 5.78
N GLY A 141 -2.10 -17.64 4.92
CA GLY A 141 -2.80 -17.63 3.64
C GLY A 141 -4.25 -17.15 3.74
N LEU A 142 -4.96 -17.27 2.62
CA LEU A 142 -6.31 -16.73 2.45
C LEU A 142 -7.36 -17.82 2.21
N SER A 143 -8.57 -17.56 2.67
CA SER A 143 -9.74 -18.36 2.32
C SER A 143 -10.07 -18.22 0.83
N LEU A 144 -10.82 -19.19 0.27
CA LEU A 144 -11.18 -19.20 -1.15
C LEU A 144 -11.84 -17.89 -1.62
N GLY A 145 -12.79 -17.38 -0.85
CA GLY A 145 -13.48 -16.12 -1.17
C GLY A 145 -12.56 -14.90 -1.09
N ARG A 146 -11.59 -14.89 -0.16
CA ARG A 146 -10.57 -13.84 -0.09
C ARG A 146 -9.60 -13.91 -1.27
N CYS A 147 -9.22 -15.11 -1.73
CA CYS A 147 -8.43 -15.28 -2.95
C CYS A 147 -9.15 -14.75 -4.20
N GLN A 148 -10.48 -14.86 -4.28
CA GLN A 148 -11.26 -14.25 -5.37
C GLN A 148 -11.15 -12.71 -5.36
N ASN A 149 -11.26 -12.09 -4.19
CA ASN A 149 -11.10 -10.64 -4.07
C ASN A 149 -9.65 -10.21 -4.39
N LEU A 150 -8.66 -10.97 -3.96
CA LEU A 150 -7.26 -10.73 -4.29
C LEU A 150 -6.99 -10.89 -5.79
N ALA A 151 -7.63 -11.85 -6.46
CA ALA A 151 -7.54 -11.98 -7.92
C ALA A 151 -8.07 -10.73 -8.65
N ARG A 152 -9.13 -10.09 -8.13
CA ARG A 152 -9.62 -8.80 -8.66
C ARG A 152 -8.60 -7.67 -8.45
N LEU A 153 -7.88 -7.68 -7.32
CA LEU A 153 -6.79 -6.73 -7.07
C LEU A 153 -5.64 -6.92 -8.07
N TYR A 154 -5.27 -8.16 -8.39
CA TYR A 154 -4.28 -8.44 -9.44
C TYR A 154 -4.71 -7.95 -10.83
N VAL A 155 -6.01 -8.10 -11.17
CA VAL A 155 -6.58 -7.54 -12.41
C VAL A 155 -6.48 -6.02 -12.43
N GLU A 156 -6.78 -5.35 -11.32
CA GLU A 156 -6.65 -3.89 -11.22
C GLU A 156 -5.18 -3.45 -11.39
N ILE A 157 -4.24 -4.18 -10.79
CA ILE A 157 -2.80 -3.93 -10.95
C ILE A 157 -2.40 -4.05 -12.44
N GLU A 158 -2.78 -5.13 -13.12
CA GLU A 158 -2.47 -5.30 -14.55
C GLU A 158 -3.11 -4.21 -15.42
N THR A 159 -4.33 -3.80 -15.08
CA THR A 159 -5.05 -2.74 -15.80
C THR A 159 -4.27 -1.43 -15.71
N LYS A 160 -3.81 -1.05 -14.50
CA LYS A 160 -2.98 0.15 -14.31
C LYS A 160 -1.59 0.01 -14.94
N CYS A 161 -0.96 -1.16 -14.87
CA CYS A 161 0.31 -1.42 -15.55
C CYS A 161 0.18 -1.21 -17.06
N SER A 162 -0.90 -1.72 -17.66
CA SER A 162 -1.17 -1.61 -19.09
C SER A 162 -1.53 -0.19 -19.53
N ALA A 163 -2.16 0.60 -18.66
CA ALA A 163 -2.47 2.00 -18.92
C ALA A 163 -1.25 2.94 -18.75
N SER A 164 -0.18 2.50 -18.09
CA SER A 164 1.02 3.30 -17.87
C SER A 164 1.78 3.55 -19.18
N PRO A 165 2.22 4.81 -19.45
CA PRO A 165 3.11 5.10 -20.57
C PRO A 165 4.43 4.30 -20.54
N ASP A 166 4.93 4.00 -19.33
CA ASP A 166 6.13 3.20 -19.09
C ASP A 166 5.77 1.81 -18.55
N SER A 167 4.90 1.12 -19.28
CA SER A 167 4.36 -0.17 -18.85
C SER A 167 5.42 -1.29 -18.72
N ALA A 168 6.62 -1.13 -19.27
CA ALA A 168 7.70 -2.11 -19.11
C ALA A 168 8.32 -2.00 -17.72
N ASN A 169 8.79 -0.80 -17.35
CA ASN A 169 9.39 -0.53 -16.06
C ASN A 169 8.42 -0.77 -14.91
N VAL A 170 7.16 -0.33 -15.04
CA VAL A 170 6.13 -0.57 -14.00
C VAL A 170 5.93 -2.07 -13.77
N ARG A 171 5.94 -2.90 -14.82
CA ARG A 171 5.84 -4.36 -14.66
C ARG A 171 7.06 -4.96 -13.99
N ASP A 172 8.25 -4.43 -14.26
CA ASP A 172 9.48 -4.89 -13.61
C ASP A 172 9.46 -4.58 -12.11
N VAL A 173 8.95 -3.40 -11.72
CA VAL A 173 8.71 -3.05 -10.31
C VAL A 173 7.71 -4.02 -9.67
N VAL A 174 6.54 -4.25 -10.30
CA VAL A 174 5.55 -5.20 -9.79
C VAL A 174 6.15 -6.60 -9.64
N ARG A 175 6.91 -7.06 -10.62
CA ARG A 175 7.54 -8.39 -10.58
C ARG A 175 8.55 -8.51 -9.45
N CYS A 176 9.40 -7.51 -9.27
CA CYS A 176 10.36 -7.49 -8.16
C CYS A 176 9.62 -7.50 -6.82
N PHE A 177 8.62 -6.62 -6.64
CA PHE A 177 7.84 -6.55 -5.43
C PHE A 177 7.17 -7.89 -5.07
N PHE A 178 6.47 -8.51 -6.02
CA PHE A 178 5.80 -9.80 -5.80
C PHE A 178 6.75 -10.94 -5.45
N ARG A 179 7.98 -10.93 -5.99
CA ARG A 179 9.03 -11.87 -5.61
C ARG A 179 9.50 -11.61 -4.19
N ASP A 180 9.73 -10.35 -3.84
CA ASP A 180 10.31 -9.98 -2.54
C ASP A 180 9.32 -10.24 -1.38
N ILE A 181 8.02 -10.04 -1.61
CA ILE A 181 6.99 -10.26 -0.58
C ILE A 181 6.32 -11.64 -0.64
N ASN A 182 6.68 -12.54 -1.57
CA ASN A 182 5.93 -13.77 -1.85
C ASN A 182 4.43 -13.52 -2.07
N GLY A 183 4.11 -12.60 -2.98
CA GLY A 183 2.80 -11.98 -3.07
C GLY A 183 1.68 -12.80 -3.72
N ILE A 184 1.90 -14.09 -4.05
CA ILE A 184 0.89 -14.94 -4.72
C ILE A 184 0.20 -15.83 -3.69
N ALA A 185 -1.13 -15.72 -3.57
CA ALA A 185 -1.91 -16.56 -2.64
C ALA A 185 -2.33 -17.89 -3.29
N ILE A 186 -1.99 -19.01 -2.65
CA ILE A 186 -2.47 -20.34 -2.99
C ILE A 186 -3.56 -20.72 -1.98
N PRO A 187 -4.83 -20.88 -2.42
CA PRO A 187 -5.89 -21.31 -1.52
C PRO A 187 -5.76 -22.78 -1.16
N ALA A 188 -6.35 -23.18 -0.03
CA ALA A 188 -6.52 -24.59 0.31
C ALA A 188 -7.42 -25.26 -0.74
N LEU A 189 -6.82 -26.11 -1.58
CA LEU A 189 -7.54 -26.84 -2.63
C LEU A 189 -8.30 -28.00 -1.99
N ARG A 190 -9.58 -28.16 -2.37
CA ARG A 190 -10.42 -29.26 -1.86
C ARG A 190 -9.78 -30.61 -2.19
N GLY A 191 -9.57 -31.44 -1.17
CA GLY A 191 -9.03 -32.80 -1.31
C GLY A 191 -7.49 -32.88 -1.33
N ALA A 192 -6.78 -31.75 -1.25
CA ALA A 192 -5.34 -31.74 -0.99
C ALA A 192 -5.09 -31.59 0.52
N ALA A 193 -4.07 -32.25 1.05
CA ALA A 193 -3.58 -32.02 2.42
C ALA A 193 -2.90 -30.65 2.60
N ALA A 194 -2.83 -29.85 1.53
CA ALA A 194 -2.12 -28.58 1.51
C ALA A 194 -2.98 -27.46 2.12
N HIS A 195 -2.38 -26.73 3.06
CA HIS A 195 -2.95 -25.52 3.64
C HIS A 195 -2.86 -24.34 2.66
N ALA A 196 -3.70 -23.32 2.88
CA ALA A 196 -3.55 -22.05 2.20
C ALA A 196 -2.18 -21.45 2.55
N GLN A 197 -1.57 -20.73 1.61
CA GLN A 197 -0.23 -20.18 1.80
C GLN A 197 0.05 -19.05 0.81
N TRP A 198 1.07 -18.26 1.11
CA TRP A 198 1.66 -17.27 0.22
C TRP A 198 2.95 -17.82 -0.39
N VAL A 199 3.15 -17.60 -1.69
CA VAL A 199 4.31 -18.12 -2.43
C VAL A 199 4.90 -17.06 -3.37
N GLY A 200 6.19 -17.18 -3.63
CA GLY A 200 6.88 -16.40 -4.65
C GLY A 200 6.58 -16.89 -6.06
N SER A 201 6.90 -16.06 -7.05
CA SER A 201 6.71 -16.35 -8.46
C SER A 201 7.59 -17.53 -8.94
N GLU A 202 8.73 -17.76 -8.29
CA GLU A 202 9.65 -18.87 -8.58
C GLU A 202 9.06 -20.25 -8.28
N ALA A 203 8.14 -20.34 -7.31
CA ALA A 203 7.40 -21.56 -6.98
C ALA A 203 6.23 -21.83 -7.93
N CYS A 204 5.96 -20.92 -8.87
CA CYS A 204 4.79 -20.91 -9.71
C CYS A 204 5.12 -21.15 -11.19
N THR A 205 4.11 -21.59 -11.93
CA THR A 205 4.13 -21.68 -13.39
C THR A 205 2.73 -21.43 -13.94
N TRP A 206 2.63 -20.72 -15.06
CA TRP A 206 1.33 -20.45 -15.66
C TRP A 206 0.63 -21.74 -16.10
N GLN A 207 1.34 -22.58 -16.88
CA GLN A 207 0.85 -23.87 -17.35
C GLN A 207 2.04 -24.82 -17.51
N PRO A 208 2.19 -25.83 -16.63
CA PRO A 208 3.37 -26.67 -16.67
C PRO A 208 3.32 -27.71 -17.81
N PRO A 209 4.46 -28.04 -18.44
CA PRO A 209 4.66 -29.38 -18.97
C PRO A 209 4.79 -30.38 -17.80
N ALA A 210 4.18 -31.55 -17.93
CA ALA A 210 4.21 -32.57 -16.88
C ALA A 210 5.54 -33.34 -16.84
N PRO A 211 6.03 -33.77 -15.66
CA PRO A 211 5.67 -33.37 -14.29
C PRO A 211 6.57 -32.23 -13.73
N THR A 212 6.00 -31.33 -12.92
CA THR A 212 6.74 -30.26 -12.21
C THR A 212 6.32 -30.21 -10.74
N THR A 213 7.20 -29.71 -9.87
CA THR A 213 6.94 -29.43 -8.45
C THR A 213 6.31 -28.05 -8.21
N LYS A 214 6.19 -27.22 -9.25
CA LYS A 214 5.65 -25.85 -9.17
C LYS A 214 4.12 -25.80 -9.18
N TYR A 215 3.56 -24.76 -8.57
CA TYR A 215 2.12 -24.51 -8.54
C TYR A 215 1.58 -24.11 -9.93
N PRO A 216 0.59 -24.85 -10.49
CA PRO A 216 -0.02 -24.51 -11.78
C PRO A 216 -1.08 -23.41 -11.60
N ILE A 217 -0.64 -22.15 -11.71
CA ILE A 217 -1.47 -20.98 -11.36
C ILE A 217 -2.74 -20.89 -12.18
N LYS A 218 -2.71 -21.22 -13.47
CA LYS A 218 -3.91 -21.23 -14.31
C LYS A 218 -4.99 -22.15 -13.75
N ALA A 219 -4.65 -23.41 -13.45
CA ALA A 219 -5.61 -24.38 -12.93
C ALA A 219 -6.12 -24.01 -11.53
N ILE A 220 -5.24 -23.48 -10.68
CA ILE A 220 -5.59 -23.03 -9.32
C ILE A 220 -6.60 -21.89 -9.42
N TYR A 221 -6.27 -20.81 -10.12
CA TYR A 221 -7.16 -19.67 -10.20
C TYR A 221 -8.41 -20.00 -11.01
N GLU A 222 -8.38 -20.78 -12.08
CA GLU A 222 -9.62 -21.27 -12.72
C GLU A 222 -10.56 -21.92 -11.69
N GLY A 223 -10.05 -22.76 -10.78
CA GLY A 223 -10.86 -23.34 -9.69
C GLY A 223 -11.41 -22.32 -8.68
N VAL A 224 -10.70 -21.21 -8.46
CA VAL A 224 -11.04 -20.15 -7.50
C VAL A 224 -11.99 -19.13 -8.08
N LEU A 225 -11.83 -18.77 -9.35
CA LEU A 225 -12.50 -17.64 -9.97
C LEU A 225 -14.01 -17.91 -10.16
N GLY A 226 -14.81 -16.86 -9.94
CA GLY A 226 -16.20 -16.83 -10.41
C GLY A 226 -16.28 -16.77 -11.93
N THR A 227 -17.47 -17.01 -12.49
CA THR A 227 -17.72 -17.05 -13.94
C THR A 227 -17.22 -15.81 -14.69
N GLU A 228 -17.43 -14.62 -14.12
CA GLU A 228 -17.00 -13.35 -14.72
C GLU A 228 -15.47 -13.23 -14.81
N LEU A 229 -14.76 -13.54 -13.72
CA LEU A 229 -13.31 -13.37 -13.66
C LEU A 229 -12.56 -14.48 -14.42
N ARG A 230 -13.20 -15.64 -14.64
CA ARG A 230 -12.69 -16.68 -15.55
C ARG A 230 -12.67 -16.24 -17.01
N ALA A 231 -13.63 -15.40 -17.41
CA ALA A 231 -13.70 -14.88 -18.78
C ALA A 231 -12.71 -13.74 -19.01
N ASP A 232 -12.18 -13.14 -17.94
CA ASP A 232 -11.25 -12.03 -18.01
C ASP A 232 -9.81 -12.50 -18.31
N SER A 233 -9.34 -12.18 -19.51
CA SER A 233 -7.95 -12.46 -19.92
C SER A 233 -6.90 -11.61 -19.18
N THR A 234 -7.31 -10.55 -18.48
CA THR A 234 -6.42 -9.62 -17.77
C THR A 234 -5.69 -10.30 -16.63
N LEU A 235 -6.36 -11.20 -15.90
CA LEU A 235 -5.69 -11.97 -14.86
C LEU A 235 -4.60 -12.89 -15.44
N ALA A 236 -4.86 -13.48 -16.61
CA ALA A 236 -3.85 -14.27 -17.30
C ALA A 236 -2.67 -13.41 -17.77
N LEU A 237 -2.93 -12.17 -18.21
CA LEU A 237 -1.88 -11.21 -18.56
C LEU A 237 -1.06 -10.81 -17.33
N PHE A 238 -1.69 -10.57 -16.19
CA PHE A 238 -0.99 -10.29 -14.93
C PHE A 238 0.07 -11.37 -14.64
N PHE A 239 -0.34 -12.64 -14.60
CA PHE A 239 0.58 -13.73 -14.28
C PHE A 239 1.66 -13.94 -15.34
N ARG A 240 1.28 -13.95 -16.62
CA ARG A 240 2.23 -14.29 -17.71
C ARG A 240 3.15 -13.15 -18.11
N ARG A 241 2.58 -11.96 -18.27
CA ARG A 241 3.28 -10.78 -18.81
C ARG A 241 3.91 -9.96 -17.70
N THR A 242 3.19 -9.75 -16.61
CA THR A 242 3.68 -8.92 -15.50
C THR A 242 4.58 -9.73 -14.58
N LEU A 243 4.10 -10.86 -14.06
CA LEU A 243 4.92 -11.71 -13.19
C LEU A 243 5.90 -12.63 -13.93
N GLY A 244 5.72 -12.86 -15.24
CA GLY A 244 6.65 -13.65 -16.06
C GLY A 244 6.51 -15.17 -15.89
N LEU A 245 5.31 -15.66 -15.55
CA LEU A 245 5.02 -17.09 -15.31
C LEU A 245 4.70 -17.93 -16.55
#